data_AF-A0A7V9D1N9-F1
#
_entry.id   AF-A0A7V9D1N9-F1
#
_cell.length_a   1.000
_cell.length_b   1.000
_cell.length_c   1.000
_cell.angle_alpha   90.00
_cell.angle_beta   90.00
_cell.angle_gamma   90.00
#
_symmetry.space_group_name_H-M   'P 1'
#
loop_
_entity.id
_entity.type
_entity.pdbx_description
1 polymer ?
#
loop_
_entity_poly.entity_id
_entity_poly.type
_entity_poly.pdbx_seq_one_letter_code
_entity_poly.pdbx_strand_id
1 'polypeptide(L)'
;ASGRPVWGTCAGLILLAKDIGGLRQPLVGVLDVRVRRNAFGSQLDSFETDIPMPEIADEPLHAVFIRAPIVESVGDDVRVLGRLEDGTVVAVRQGNLLGTSFHPELTGDPRFHRYFLEMVEAGNAAPNASRA
;
A
#
# COMPACT_ATOMS: atom_id res chain seq x y z
N ALA A 1 -16.41 6.09 4.53
CA ALA A 1 -16.94 5.10 5.49
C ALA A 1 -16.30 5.34 6.85
N SER A 2 -17.07 5.32 7.94
CA SER A 2 -16.63 5.53 9.33
C SER A 2 -16.11 4.24 9.99
N GLY A 3 -15.28 3.48 9.27
CA GLY A 3 -14.84 2.14 9.68
C GLY A 3 -13.54 2.16 10.50
N ARG A 4 -13.20 1.03 11.13
CA ARG A 4 -11.86 0.85 11.70
C ARG A 4 -10.81 0.87 10.59
N PRO A 5 -9.61 1.41 10.81
CA PRO A 5 -8.56 1.33 9.80
C PRO A 5 -8.19 -0.10 9.44
N VAL A 6 -7.89 -0.31 8.16
CA VAL A 6 -7.51 -1.61 7.60
C VAL A 6 -6.28 -1.42 6.73
N TRP A 7 -5.30 -2.30 6.88
CA TRP A 7 -4.10 -2.32 6.08
C TRP A 7 -3.96 -3.65 5.34
N GLY A 8 -3.98 -3.58 4.01
CA GLY A 8 -3.67 -4.71 3.15
C GLY A 8 -2.22 -4.65 2.67
N THR A 9 -1.38 -5.57 3.15
CA THR A 9 -0.01 -5.77 2.66
C THR A 9 0.02 -6.89 1.61
N CYS A 10 0.69 -6.68 0.48
CA CYS A 10 0.85 -7.63 -0.61
C CYS A 10 -0.49 -8.30 -1.03
N ALA A 11 -0.74 -9.56 -0.64
CA ALA A 11 -2.01 -10.24 -0.92
C ALA A 11 -3.22 -9.54 -0.29
N GLY A 12 -3.04 -8.86 0.85
CA GLY A 12 -4.06 -8.02 1.46
C GLY A 12 -4.46 -6.83 0.57
N LEU A 13 -3.53 -6.21 -0.15
CA LEU A 13 -3.84 -5.16 -1.14
C LEU A 13 -4.73 -5.71 -2.25
N ILE A 14 -4.44 -6.92 -2.74
CA ILE A 14 -5.26 -7.60 -3.75
C ILE A 14 -6.70 -7.79 -3.22
N LEU A 15 -6.86 -8.24 -1.97
CA LEU A 15 -8.18 -8.47 -1.37
C LEU A 15 -8.99 -7.16 -1.19
N LEU A 16 -8.32 -6.05 -0.88
CA LEU A 16 -8.98 -4.76 -0.68
C LEU A 16 -9.38 -4.08 -2.00
N ALA A 17 -8.64 -4.32 -3.09
CA ALA A 17 -8.87 -3.70 -4.39
C ALA A 17 -10.29 -3.97 -4.94
N LYS A 18 -10.87 -2.99 -5.63
CA LYS A 18 -12.16 -3.13 -6.33
C LYS A 18 -12.06 -3.95 -7.61
N ASP A 19 -10.92 -3.89 -8.30
CA ASP A 19 -10.72 -4.56 -9.59
C ASP A 19 -9.35 -5.24 -9.63
N ILE A 20 -9.31 -6.42 -10.22
CA ILE A 20 -8.10 -7.24 -10.40
C ILE A 20 -7.93 -7.77 -11.83
N GLY A 21 -8.54 -7.10 -12.81
CA GLY A 21 -8.38 -7.44 -14.22
C GLY A 21 -9.18 -8.66 -14.68
N GLY A 22 -10.43 -8.77 -14.23
CA GLY A 22 -11.36 -9.81 -14.71
C GLY A 22 -11.12 -11.22 -14.15
N LEU A 23 -10.17 -11.39 -13.24
CA LEU A 23 -9.99 -12.64 -12.49
C LEU A 23 -11.20 -12.88 -11.57
N ARG A 24 -11.65 -14.14 -11.51
CA ARG A 24 -12.77 -14.56 -10.67
C ARG A 24 -12.26 -15.05 -9.31
N GLN A 25 -12.00 -14.12 -8.40
CA GLN A 25 -11.79 -14.43 -6.98
C GLN A 25 -12.65 -13.49 -6.12
N PRO A 26 -13.14 -13.93 -4.95
CA PRO A 26 -13.81 -13.04 -4.01
C PRO A 26 -12.88 -11.93 -3.52
N LEU A 27 -13.39 -10.71 -3.45
CA LEU A 27 -12.70 -9.51 -2.96
C LEU A 27 -13.51 -8.89 -1.83
N VAL A 28 -12.83 -8.18 -0.93
CA VAL A 28 -13.49 -7.22 -0.03
C VAL A 28 -13.95 -6.01 -0.84
N GLY A 29 -13.14 -5.56 -1.80
CA GLY A 29 -13.58 -4.60 -2.83
C GLY A 29 -13.90 -3.20 -2.31
N VAL A 30 -13.16 -2.72 -1.31
CA VAL A 30 -13.44 -1.45 -0.63
C VAL A 30 -12.44 -0.34 -0.98
N LEU A 31 -11.26 -0.69 -1.49
CA LEU A 31 -10.22 0.25 -1.91
C LEU A 31 -10.33 0.47 -3.42
N ASP A 32 -10.51 1.72 -3.84
CA ASP A 32 -10.81 2.14 -5.21
C ASP A 32 -9.57 2.13 -6.12
N VAL A 33 -8.99 0.95 -6.27
CA VAL A 33 -7.82 0.69 -7.09
C VAL A 33 -8.04 -0.52 -7.97
N ARG A 34 -7.36 -0.51 -9.12
CA ARG A 34 -7.17 -1.70 -9.95
C ARG A 34 -5.80 -2.29 -9.67
N VAL A 35 -5.74 -3.58 -9.36
CA VAL A 35 -4.52 -4.29 -9.00
C VAL A 35 -4.23 -5.44 -9.95
N ARG A 36 -3.03 -5.48 -10.54
CA ARG A 36 -2.55 -6.64 -11.29
C ARG A 36 -1.69 -7.52 -10.40
N ARG A 37 -2.08 -8.79 -10.27
CA ARG A 37 -1.36 -9.80 -9.48
C ARG A 37 -0.05 -10.18 -10.16
N ASN A 38 0.99 -10.46 -9.37
CA ASN A 38 2.27 -11.02 -9.84
C ASN A 38 2.81 -10.28 -11.08
N ALA A 39 2.76 -8.95 -11.05
CA ALA A 39 2.99 -8.15 -12.26
C ALA A 39 4.48 -8.02 -12.62
N PHE A 40 5.38 -8.33 -11.68
CA PHE A 40 6.83 -8.36 -11.84
C PHE A 40 7.32 -9.71 -12.38
N GLY A 41 6.87 -10.14 -13.56
CA GLY A 41 7.53 -11.26 -14.28
C GLY A 41 7.49 -12.66 -13.63
N SER A 42 8.27 -13.58 -14.19
CA SER A 42 8.28 -15.01 -13.85
C SER A 42 9.26 -15.36 -12.72
N GLN A 43 8.71 -15.80 -11.57
CA GLN A 43 9.33 -16.64 -10.55
C GLN A 43 10.64 -16.18 -9.85
N LEU A 44 11.26 -15.05 -10.20
CA LEU A 44 12.51 -14.55 -9.58
C LEU A 44 12.52 -13.10 -9.07
N ASP A 45 11.51 -12.26 -9.34
CA ASP A 45 11.64 -10.83 -9.07
C ASP A 45 11.21 -10.43 -7.65
N SER A 46 11.73 -11.14 -6.65
CA SER A 46 11.86 -10.52 -5.33
C SER A 46 12.93 -9.44 -5.43
N PHE A 47 12.62 -8.22 -5.06
CA PHE A 47 13.59 -7.13 -5.06
C PHE A 47 13.32 -6.21 -3.88
N GLU A 48 14.33 -5.40 -3.59
CA GLU A 48 14.30 -4.45 -2.49
C GLU A 48 14.75 -3.10 -3.03
N THR A 49 14.10 -2.04 -2.58
CA THR A 49 14.47 -0.67 -2.97
C THR A 49 13.97 0.32 -1.94
N ASP A 50 14.62 1.47 -1.86
CA ASP A 50 14.24 2.55 -0.96
C ASP A 50 13.28 3.49 -1.68
N ILE A 51 12.13 3.74 -1.06
CA ILE A 51 11.05 4.51 -1.69
C ILE A 51 10.77 5.77 -0.88
N PRO A 52 10.89 6.97 -1.46
CA PRO A 52 10.48 8.21 -0.82
C PRO A 52 8.97 8.21 -0.55
N MET A 53 8.58 8.40 0.71
CA MET A 53 7.16 8.54 1.10
C MET A 53 7.00 9.65 2.15
N PRO A 54 7.01 10.93 1.72
CA PRO A 54 7.05 12.09 2.61
C PRO A 54 5.87 12.21 3.58
N GLU A 55 4.75 11.55 3.31
CA GLU A 55 3.60 11.50 4.25
C GLU A 55 3.86 10.56 5.44
N ILE A 56 4.87 9.68 5.36
CA ILE A 56 5.18 8.67 6.38
C ILE A 56 6.51 9.00 7.08
N ALA A 57 7.53 9.40 6.33
CA ALA A 57 8.84 9.73 6.87
C ALA A 57 9.63 10.66 5.94
N ASP A 58 10.56 11.43 6.53
CA ASP A 58 11.45 12.33 5.79
C ASP A 58 12.46 11.55 4.92
N GLU A 59 13.06 10.50 5.49
CA GLU A 59 13.99 9.62 4.78
C GLU A 59 13.25 8.50 4.05
N PRO A 60 13.73 8.04 2.88
CA PRO A 60 13.17 6.91 2.16
C PRO A 60 12.94 5.67 3.04
N LEU A 61 11.89 4.92 2.72
CA LEU A 61 11.53 3.69 3.42
C LEU A 61 11.97 2.49 2.58
N HIS A 62 12.70 1.58 3.21
CA HIS A 62 13.13 0.34 2.58
C HIS A 62 11.91 -0.58 2.34
N ALA A 63 11.72 -1.03 1.10
CA ALA A 63 10.56 -1.81 0.70
C ALA A 63 10.98 -3.15 0.09
N VAL A 64 10.45 -4.24 0.67
CA VAL A 64 10.74 -5.62 0.25
C VAL A 64 9.57 -6.17 -0.58
N PHE A 65 9.80 -6.44 -1.86
CA PHE A 65 8.80 -6.95 -2.78
C PHE A 65 9.00 -8.45 -2.98
N ILE A 66 7.98 -9.27 -2.74
CA ILE A 66 8.02 -10.71 -2.99
C ILE A 66 6.77 -11.09 -3.77
N ARG A 67 6.93 -11.41 -5.06
CA ARG A 67 5.82 -11.69 -5.98
C ARG A 67 4.72 -10.62 -5.89
N ALA A 68 5.15 -9.36 -5.79
CA ALA A 68 4.28 -8.27 -5.43
C ALA A 68 3.21 -7.99 -6.50
N PRO A 69 1.99 -7.60 -6.10
CA PRO A 69 1.05 -6.96 -7.01
C PRO A 69 1.49 -5.53 -7.36
N ILE A 70 0.97 -4.99 -8.46
CA ILE A 70 1.07 -3.55 -8.74
C ILE A 70 -0.31 -2.91 -8.78
N VAL A 71 -0.38 -1.62 -8.46
CA VAL A 71 -1.57 -0.80 -8.66
C VAL A 71 -1.52 -0.20 -10.06
N GLU A 72 -2.41 -0.65 -10.95
CA GLU A 72 -2.50 -0.18 -12.34
C GLU A 72 -3.22 1.16 -12.47
N SER A 73 -4.23 1.38 -11.62
CA SER A 73 -4.98 2.64 -11.57
C SER A 73 -5.54 2.90 -10.19
N VAL A 74 -5.77 4.19 -9.91
CA VAL A 74 -6.32 4.70 -8.65
C VAL A 74 -7.53 5.56 -8.96
N GLY A 75 -8.58 5.49 -8.13
CA GLY A 75 -9.73 6.38 -8.18
C GLY A 75 -9.42 7.77 -7.60
N ASP A 76 -10.35 8.71 -7.78
CA ASP A 76 -10.15 10.14 -7.47
C ASP A 76 -9.88 10.41 -5.98
N ASP A 77 -10.47 9.63 -5.09
CA ASP A 77 -10.32 9.78 -3.63
C ASP A 77 -9.09 9.04 -3.06
N VAL A 78 -8.29 8.39 -3.91
CA VAL A 78 -7.13 7.59 -3.49
C VAL A 78 -5.86 8.44 -3.51
N ARG A 79 -5.21 8.55 -2.36
CA ARG A 79 -3.88 9.15 -2.22
C ARG A 79 -2.81 8.12 -2.56
N VAL A 80 -1.86 8.50 -3.42
CA VAL A 80 -0.66 7.70 -3.69
C VAL A 80 0.43 8.13 -2.72
N LEU A 81 0.88 7.19 -1.89
CA LEU A 81 1.90 7.43 -0.87
C LEU A 81 3.31 7.12 -1.38
N GLY A 82 3.45 6.20 -2.33
CA GLY A 82 4.75 5.75 -2.82
C GLY A 82 4.71 5.18 -4.24
N ARG A 83 5.77 5.45 -4.99
CA ARG A 83 5.99 4.99 -6.37
C ARG A 83 7.41 4.47 -6.55
N LEU A 84 7.58 3.48 -7.43
CA LEU A 84 8.90 3.11 -7.96
C LEU A 84 9.39 4.19 -8.94
N GLU A 85 10.67 4.12 -9.30
CA GLU A 85 11.31 5.06 -10.24
C GLU A 85 10.61 5.12 -11.61
N ASP A 86 10.06 4.00 -12.07
CA ASP A 86 9.30 3.90 -13.33
C ASP A 86 7.87 4.47 -13.23
N GLY A 87 7.48 4.99 -12.07
CA GLY A 87 6.17 5.56 -11.78
C GLY A 87 5.13 4.55 -11.26
N THR A 88 5.46 3.27 -11.18
CA THR A 88 4.57 2.20 -10.68
C THR A 88 4.13 2.51 -9.25
N VAL A 89 2.81 2.50 -9.01
CA VAL A 89 2.24 2.75 -7.69
C VAL A 89 2.33 1.51 -6.81
N VAL A 90 2.88 1.67 -5.61
CA VAL A 90 3.14 0.57 -4.66
C VAL A 90 2.65 0.81 -3.24
N ALA A 91 2.25 2.05 -2.91
CA ALA A 91 1.59 2.37 -1.65
C ALA A 91 0.48 3.40 -1.89
N VAL A 92 -0.71 3.12 -1.35
CA VAL A 92 -1.90 3.96 -1.52
C VAL A 92 -2.71 4.03 -0.24
N ARG A 93 -3.50 5.09 -0.11
CA ARG A 93 -4.44 5.27 0.98
C ARG A 93 -5.76 5.86 0.50
N GLN A 94 -6.86 5.36 1.04
CA GLN A 94 -8.20 5.94 0.84
C GLN A 94 -8.93 6.00 2.18
N GLY A 95 -9.01 7.19 2.77
CA GLY A 95 -9.60 7.38 4.10
C GLY A 95 -8.90 6.52 5.16
N ASN A 96 -9.60 5.51 5.67
CA ASN A 96 -9.12 4.55 6.68
C ASN A 96 -8.49 3.29 6.09
N LEU A 97 -8.40 3.16 4.76
CA LEU A 97 -7.81 2.03 4.07
C LEU A 97 -6.37 2.35 3.67
N LEU A 98 -5.43 1.48 4.04
CA LEU A 98 -4.04 1.51 3.62
C LEU A 98 -3.73 0.27 2.77
N GLY A 99 -3.03 0.45 1.66
CA GLY A 99 -2.65 -0.64 0.77
C GLY A 99 -1.18 -0.52 0.36
N THR A 100 -0.41 -1.60 0.52
CA THR A 100 1.00 -1.65 0.11
C THR A 100 1.29 -2.92 -0.69
N SER A 101 2.06 -2.80 -1.76
CA SER A 101 2.48 -3.92 -2.60
C SER A 101 3.63 -4.74 -2.01
N PHE A 102 4.40 -4.14 -1.10
CA PHE A 102 5.57 -4.73 -0.44
C PHE A 102 5.22 -5.25 0.97
N HIS A 103 6.23 -5.88 1.58
CA HIS A 103 6.21 -6.51 2.90
C HIS A 103 6.95 -5.67 3.95
N PRO A 104 6.31 -4.64 4.53
CA PRO A 104 6.92 -3.80 5.57
C PRO A 104 7.34 -4.62 6.80
N GLU A 105 6.68 -5.75 7.06
CA GLU A 105 6.95 -6.66 8.17
C GLU A 105 8.26 -7.44 8.03
N LEU A 106 8.83 -7.49 6.83
CA LEU A 106 10.12 -8.12 6.57
C LEU A 106 11.30 -7.16 6.75
N THR A 107 11.01 -5.92 7.14
CA THR A 107 12.01 -4.90 7.44
C THR A 107 12.15 -4.73 8.95
N GLY A 108 13.32 -4.28 9.41
CA GLY A 108 13.51 -3.83 10.79
C GLY A 108 12.94 -2.43 11.08
N ASP A 109 12.25 -1.82 10.11
CA ASP A 109 11.84 -0.42 10.16
C ASP A 109 10.37 -0.28 10.64
N PRO A 110 10.15 0.31 11.84
CA PRO A 110 8.80 0.42 12.39
C PRO A 110 8.00 1.59 11.81
N ARG A 111 8.57 2.49 10.98
CA ARG A 111 7.92 3.75 10.56
C ARG A 111 6.57 3.53 9.89
N PHE A 112 6.44 2.51 9.02
CA PHE A 112 5.16 2.13 8.42
C PHE A 112 4.13 1.63 9.43
N HIS A 113 4.56 0.79 10.37
CA HIS A 113 3.69 0.26 11.41
C HIS A 113 3.21 1.38 12.33
N ARG A 114 4.08 2.33 12.69
CA ARG A 114 3.72 3.53 13.44
C ARG A 114 2.70 4.38 12.68
N TYR A 115 2.92 4.64 11.40
CA TYR A 115 1.95 5.36 10.56
C TYR A 115 0.56 4.70 10.58
N PHE A 116 0.49 3.37 10.47
CA PHE A 116 -0.78 2.66 10.57
C PHE A 116 -1.41 2.77 11.97
N LEU A 117 -0.63 2.67 13.04
CA LEU A 117 -1.13 2.86 14.41
C LEU A 117 -1.65 4.29 14.64
N GLU A 118 -0.98 5.30 14.08
CA GLU A 118 -1.45 6.68 14.12
C GLU A 118 -2.77 6.85 13.36
N MET A 119 -2.97 6.14 12.23
CA MET A 119 -4.29 6.10 11.57
C MET A 119 -5.38 5.50 12.48
N VAL A 120 -5.03 4.48 13.27
CA VAL A 120 -5.93 3.85 14.25
C VAL A 120 -6.30 4.83 15.36
N GLU A 121 -5.33 5.56 15.90
CA GLU A 121 -5.56 6.59 16.93
C GLU A 121 -6.35 7.80 16.39
N ALA A 122 -6.08 8.23 15.16
CA ALA A 122 -6.68 9.41 14.55
C ALA A 122 -8.14 9.21 14.09
N GLY A 123 -8.66 7.98 14.09
CA GLY A 123 -10.10 7.73 13.90
C GLY A 123 -10.70 8.28 12.59
N ASN A 124 -10.16 7.87 11.44
CA ASN A 124 -10.46 8.34 10.06
C ASN A 124 -9.78 9.64 9.62
N ALA A 125 -9.10 10.38 10.50
CA ALA A 125 -8.27 11.52 10.09
C ALA A 125 -6.91 11.06 9.52
N ALA A 126 -6.24 11.92 8.76
CA ALA A 126 -4.85 11.67 8.38
C ALA A 126 -3.93 11.79 9.60
N PRO A 127 -2.98 10.86 9.79
CA PRO A 127 -1.97 11.01 10.83
C PRO A 127 -1.12 12.24 10.51
N ASN A 128 -0.76 12.99 11.55
CA ASN A 128 0.02 14.22 11.41
C ASN A 128 1.47 13.86 11.08
N ALA A 129 1.95 14.28 9.91
CA ALA A 129 3.32 14.08 9.43
C ALA A 129 4.43 14.75 10.30
N SER A 130 4.11 15.29 11.49
CA SER A 130 5.02 16.15 12.28
C SER A 130 5.53 15.52 13.58
N ARG A 131 5.54 14.19 13.73
CA ARG A 131 5.97 13.51 14.98
C ARG A 131 7.01 12.40 14.81
N ALA A 132 7.69 12.31 13.67
CA ALA A 132 8.85 11.42 13.50
C ALA A 132 10.11 12.04 14.12
#